data_AF-E3ZQ50-F1
#
_entry.id   AF-E3ZQ50-F1
#
_cell.length_a   1.000
_cell.length_b   1.000
_cell.length_c   1.000
_cell.angle_alpha   90.00
_cell.angle_beta   90.00
_cell.angle_gamma   90.00
#
_symmetry.space_group_name_H-M   'P 1'
#
loop_
_entity.id
_entity.type
_entity.pdbx_description
1 polymer ?
#
loop_
_entity_poly.entity_id
_entity_poly.type
_entity_poly.pdbx_seq_one_letter_code
_entity_poly.pdbx_strand_id
1 'polypeptide(L)' 'MTTIIAFIFVFGLIVFFHELGHFLFAKRAGIMVKDFSIGFGPKIFG' A
#
# COMPACT_ATOMS: atom_id res chain seq x y z
N MET A 1 -6.13 -23.06 -7.06
CA MET A 1 -5.48 -22.74 -5.76
C MET A 1 -4.20 -21.94 -5.97
N THR A 2 -3.27 -22.43 -6.78
CA THR A 2 -2.03 -21.70 -7.16
C THR A 2 -2.29 -20.30 -7.72
N THR A 3 -3.31 -20.14 -8.59
CA THR A 3 -3.68 -18.86 -9.20
C THR A 3 -4.14 -17.81 -8.20
N ILE A 4 -4.98 -18.19 -7.24
CA ILE A 4 -5.50 -17.29 -6.20
C ILE A 4 -4.36 -16.84 -5.27
N ILE A 5 -3.48 -17.77 -4.89
CA ILE A 5 -2.32 -17.46 -4.05
C ILE A 5 -1.37 -16.51 -4.79
N ALA A 6 -1.07 -16.80 -6.07
CA ALA A 6 -0.23 -15.93 -6.89
C ALA A 6 -0.85 -14.54 -7.07
N PHE A 7 -2.17 -14.45 -7.26
CA PHE A 7 -2.88 -13.18 -7.35
C PHE A 7 -2.72 -12.34 -6.08
N ILE A 8 -3.00 -12.90 -4.91
CA ILE A 8 -2.87 -12.17 -3.63
C ILE A 8 -1.44 -11.70 -3.41
N PHE A 9 -0.46 -12.56 -3.73
CA PHE A 9 0.95 -12.24 -3.55
C PHE A 9 1.43 -11.10 -4.46
N VAL A 10 1.16 -11.20 -5.77
CA VAL A 10 1.57 -10.19 -6.75
C VAL A 10 0.84 -8.87 -6.50
N PHE A 11 -0.47 -8.92 -6.24
CA PHE A 11 -1.26 -7.72 -5.97
C PHE A 11 -0.78 -7.03 -4.69
N GLY A 12 -0.55 -7.78 -3.60
CA GLY A 12 0.00 -7.23 -2.36
C GLY A 12 1.38 -6.59 -2.55
N LEU A 13 2.25 -7.22 -3.35
CA LEU A 13 3.58 -6.67 -3.64
C LEU A 13 3.50 -5.35 -4.43
N ILE A 14 2.62 -5.28 -5.44
CA ILE A 14 2.42 -4.06 -6.24
C ILE A 14 1.90 -2.92 -5.35
N VAL A 15 0.87 -3.19 -4.54
CA VAL A 15 0.27 -2.18 -3.64
C VAL A 15 1.29 -1.69 -2.61
N PHE A 16 2.09 -2.60 -2.03
CA PHE A 16 3.16 -2.24 -1.12
C PHE A 16 4.16 -1.26 -1.75
N PHE A 17 4.68 -1.57 -2.94
CA PHE A 17 5.64 -0.68 -3.61
C PHE A 17 5.00 0.65 -4.05
N HIS A 18 3.70 0.65 -4.39
CA HIS A 18 2.95 1.86 -4.72
C HIS A 18 2.89 2.82 -3.52
N GLU A 19 2.43 2.34 -2.37
CA GLU A 19 2.35 3.16 -1.16
C GLU A 19 3.74 3.54 -0.64
N LEU A 20 4.72 2.64 -0.74
CA LEU A 20 6.11 2.94 -0.40
C LEU A 20 6.66 4.11 -1.24
N GLY A 21 6.33 4.15 -2.52
CA GLY A 21 6.65 5.28 -3.39
C GLY A 21 6.10 6.59 -2.85
N HIS A 22 4.79 6.65 -2.57
CA HIS A 22 4.14 7.83 -1.98
C HIS A 22 4.82 8.25 -0.67
N PHE A 23 5.10 7.30 0.21
CA PHE A 23 5.77 7.56 1.48
C PHE A 23 7.17 8.18 1.30
N LEU A 24 8.00 7.59 0.43
CA LEU A 24 9.34 8.10 0.17
C LEU A 24 9.33 9.49 -0.47
N PHE A 25 8.44 9.73 -1.43
CA PHE A 25 8.34 11.04 -2.08
C PHE A 25 7.77 12.10 -1.14
N ALA A 26 6.74 11.78 -0.35
CA ALA A 26 6.20 12.69 0.66
C ALA A 26 7.26 13.08 1.71
N LYS A 27 8.01 12.10 2.22
CA LYS A 27 9.10 12.34 3.17
C LYS A 27 10.21 13.21 2.57
N ARG A 28 10.57 12.96 1.30
CA ARG A 28 11.55 13.78 0.58
C ARG A 28 11.07 15.22 0.33
N ALA A 29 9.78 15.41 0.11
CA ALA A 29 9.15 16.72 -0.07
C ALA A 29 8.93 17.48 1.25
N GLY A 30 9.31 16.92 2.40
CA GLY A 30 9.08 17.53 3.72
C GLY A 30 7.63 17.48 4.20
N ILE A 31 6.80 16.64 3.57
CA ILE A 31 5.41 16.44 3.98
C ILE A 31 5.38 15.52 5.20
N MET A 32 4.67 15.93 6.26
CA MET A 32 4.46 15.10 7.44
C MET A 32 3.60 13.89 7.07
N VAL A 33 4.18 12.69 7.19
CA VAL A 33 3.46 11.42 7.06
C VAL A 33 3.25 10.84 8.44
N LYS A 34 2.00 10.61 8.84
CA LYS A 34 1.63 10.14 10.18
C LYS A 34 1.76 8.63 10.30
N ASP A 35 1.22 7.91 9.33
CA ASP A 35 1.16 6.46 9.32
C ASP A 35 1.43 5.92 7.91
N PHE A 36 2.13 4.79 7.82
CA PHE A 36 2.26 4.00 6.60
C PHE A 36 1.26 2.84 6.69
N SER A 37 0.34 2.74 5.74
CA SER A 37 -0.68 1.69 5.69
C SER A 37 -0.57 0.96 4.37
N ILE A 38 -0.95 -0.32 4.37
CA ILE A 38 -1.04 -1.14 3.16
C ILE A 38 -2.48 -1.58 2.95
N GLY A 39 -3.09 -1.15 1.85
CA GLY A 39 -4.46 -1.53 1.48
C GLY A 39 -5.47 -0.39 1.64
N PHE A 40 -6.59 -0.65 2.33
CA PHE A 40 -7.69 0.30 2.44
C PHE A 40 -7.72 0.95 3.83
N GLY A 41 -7.83 2.29 3.87
CA GLY A 41 -8.02 3.07 5.10
C GLY A 41 -9.39 2.84 5.76
N PRO A 42 -9.81 3.69 6.72
CA PRO A 42 -11.00 3.43 7.52
C PRO A 42 -12.28 3.37 6.68
N LYS A 43 -13.12 2.39 7.06
CA LYS A 43 -14.39 1.92 6.48
C LYS A 43 -14.34 1.37 5.07
N ILE A 44 -14.25 0.04 5.01
CA ILE A 44 -14.58 -0.78 3.83
C ILE A 44 -16.11 -1.00 3.74
N PHE A 45 -16.81 -0.96 4.87
CA PHE A 45 -18.27 -0.95 4.94
C PHE A 45 -18.74 0.20 5.84
N GLY A 46 -19.69 0.96 5.32
CA GLY A 46 -20.33 2.11 5.94
C GLY A 46 -21.64 2.39 5.24
#